data_AF-A0A6V7IJP5-F1
#
_entry.id   AF-A0A6V7IJP5-F1
#
_cell.length_a   1.000
_cell.length_b   1.000
_cell.length_c   1.000
_cell.angle_alpha   90.00
_cell.angle_beta   90.00
_cell.angle_gamma   90.00
#
_symmetry.space_group_name_H-M   'P 1'
#
loop_
_entity.id
_entity.type
_entity.pdbx_description
1 polymer ?
#
loop_
_entity_poly.entity_id
_entity_poly.type
_entity_poly.pdbx_seq_one_letter_code
_entity_poly.pdbx_strand_id
1 'polypeptide(L)' 'MAPKRNKVAKEEVQVSLGPQVREGEIVFGVAHIFASFNDTFVHVTDLSG' A
#
# COMPACT_ATOMS: atom_id res chain seq x y z
N MET A 1 2.84 44.59 -3.17
CA MET A 1 2.50 43.39 -2.36
C MET A 1 2.47 42.20 -3.31
N ALA A 2 3.49 41.35 -3.30
CA ALA A 2 3.62 40.25 -4.26
C ALA A 2 2.60 39.14 -3.95
N PRO A 3 1.91 38.55 -4.95
CA PRO A 3 0.97 37.48 -4.70
C PRO A 3 1.76 36.22 -4.33
N LYS A 4 1.51 35.68 -3.14
CA LYS A 4 2.08 34.38 -2.72
C LYS A 4 1.53 33.30 -3.65
N ARG A 5 2.44 32.60 -4.33
CA ARG A 5 2.15 31.45 -5.17
C ARG A 5 1.64 30.33 -4.26
N ASN A 6 0.32 30.11 -4.26
CA ASN A 6 -0.26 28.93 -3.61
C ASN A 6 0.39 27.70 -4.26
N LYS A 7 1.11 26.92 -3.45
CA LYS A 7 1.56 25.58 -3.83
C LYS A 7 0.29 24.76 -4.05
N VAL A 8 -0.09 24.59 -5.31
CA VAL A 8 -1.01 23.53 -5.72
C VAL A 8 -0.37 22.23 -5.23
N ALA A 9 -0.99 21.62 -4.22
CA ALA A 9 -0.66 20.25 -3.84
C ALA A 9 -0.88 19.43 -5.10
N LYS A 10 0.21 18.96 -5.71
CA LYS A 10 0.14 17.94 -6.74
C LYS A 10 -0.52 16.75 -6.05
N GLU A 11 -1.79 16.52 -6.36
CA GLU A 11 -2.40 15.23 -6.13
C GLU A 11 -1.56 14.25 -6.94
N GLU A 12 -0.65 13.56 -6.26
CA GLU A 12 0.02 12.40 -6.81
C GLU A 12 -1.11 11.43 -7.14
N VAL A 13 -1.36 11.25 -8.44
CA VAL A 13 -2.34 10.28 -8.93
C VAL A 13 -1.87 8.92 -8.41
N GLN A 14 -2.49 8.46 -7.32
CA GLN A 14 -2.23 7.16 -6.73
C GLN A 14 -2.79 6.13 -7.71
N VAL A 15 -2.00 5.75 -8.71
CA VAL A 15 -2.37 4.70 -9.66
C VAL A 15 -2.30 3.38 -8.89
N SER A 16 -3.44 2.95 -8.34
CA SER A 16 -3.58 1.62 -7.76
C SER A 16 -3.74 0.61 -8.89
N LEU A 17 -2.70 -0.18 -9.15
CA LEU A 17 -2.72 -1.30 -10.10
C LEU A 17 -3.27 -2.60 -9.47
N GLY A 18 -3.89 -2.48 -8.29
CA GLY A 18 -4.46 -3.61 -7.56
C GLY A 18 -5.78 -4.13 -8.18
N PRO A 19 -6.29 -5.26 -7.67
CA PRO A 19 -7.58 -5.81 -8.10
C PRO A 19 -8.70 -4.78 -7.95
N GLN A 20 -9.63 -4.73 -8.91
CA GLN A 20 -10.87 -3.96 -8.75
C GLN A 20 -11.83 -4.77 -7.88
N VAL A 21 -11.96 -4.37 -6.63
CA VAL A 21 -12.77 -5.04 -5.61
C VAL A 21 -14.18 -4.45 -5.60
N ARG A 22 -15.22 -5.27 -5.58
CA ARG A 22 -16.60 -4.79 -5.41
C ARG A 22 -16.88 -4.46 -3.94
N GLU A 23 -17.89 -3.64 -3.67
CA GLU A 23 -18.33 -3.39 -2.29
C GLU A 23 -18.69 -4.70 -1.59
N GLY A 24 -18.03 -4.96 -0.45
CA GLY A 24 -18.23 -6.17 0.36
C GLY A 24 -17.25 -7.33 0.08
N GLU A 25 -16.35 -7.20 -0.89
CA GLU A 25 -15.31 -8.20 -1.17
C GLU A 25 -14.01 -7.90 -0.39
N ILE A 26 -13.32 -8.94 0.06
CA ILE A 26 -12.05 -8.85 0.79
C ILE A 26 -10.93 -9.43 -0.09
N VAL A 27 -9.83 -8.68 -0.22
CA VAL A 27 -8.60 -9.16 -0.87
C VAL A 27 -7.73 -9.84 0.17
N PHE A 28 -7.52 -11.14 0.01
CA PHE A 28 -6.67 -11.93 0.89
C PHE A 28 -5.23 -11.96 0.37
N GLY A 29 -4.27 -11.82 1.29
CA GLY A 29 -2.85 -12.11 1.08
C GLY A 29 -2.32 -12.92 2.27
N VAL A 30 -1.23 -13.64 2.06
CA VAL A 30 -0.56 -14.45 3.08
C VAL A 30 0.63 -13.67 3.63
N ALA A 31 0.62 -13.36 4.93
CA ALA A 31 1.77 -12.76 5.59
C ALA A 31 2.66 -13.84 6.22
N HIS A 32 3.84 -14.04 5.65
CA HIS A 32 4.89 -14.87 6.20
C HIS A 32 5.64 -14.08 7.27
N ILE A 33 5.42 -14.42 8.53
CA ILE A 33 6.08 -13.80 9.66
C ILE A 33 7.21 -14.71 10.12
N PHE A 34 8.44 -14.29 9.89
CA PHE A 34 9.62 -14.94 10.43
C PHE A 34 10.09 -14.16 11.64
N ALA A 35 10.01 -14.76 12.83
CA ALA A 35 10.51 -14.16 14.06
C ALA A 35 11.62 -15.03 14.63
N SER A 36 12.84 -14.51 14.61
CA SER A 36 14.03 -15.13 15.18
C SER A 36 14.57 -14.31 16.36
N PHE A 37 15.54 -14.86 17.07
CA PHE A 37 16.17 -14.18 18.19
C PHE A 37 16.90 -12.88 17.81
N ASN A 38 17.26 -12.71 16.53
CA ASN A 38 18.05 -11.58 16.06
C ASN A 38 17.32 -10.68 15.07
N ASP A 39 16.21 -11.15 14.48
CA ASP A 39 15.47 -10.37 13.48
C ASP A 39 14.03 -10.86 13.28
N THR A 40 13.18 -9.96 12.78
CA THR A 40 11.78 -10.20 12.43
C THR A 40 11.49 -9.74 10.99
N PHE A 41 11.02 -10.63 10.14
CA PHE A 41 10.55 -10.32 8.79
C PHE A 41 9.05 -10.52 8.65
N VAL A 42 8.42 -9.64 7.89
CA VAL A 42 7.04 -9.78 7.43
C VAL A 42 7.07 -9.73 5.90
N HIS A 43 6.77 -10.86 5.27
CA HIS A 43 6.75 -11.00 3.82
C HIS A 43 5.34 -11.36 3.35
N VAL A 44 4.67 -10.44 2.67
CA VAL A 44 3.30 -10.63 2.18
C VAL A 44 3.32 -11.11 0.74
N THR A 45 2.68 -12.24 0.46
CA THR A 45 2.51 -12.77 -0.89
C THR A 45 1.05 -13.17 -1.14
N ASP A 46 0.73 -13.61 -2.34
CA ASP A 46 -0.58 -14.15 -2.67
C ASP A 46 -0.76 -15.56 -2.10
N LEU A 47 -1.92 -16.18 -2.36
CA LEU A 47 -2.23 -17.51 -1.82
C LEU A 47 -1.28 -18.62 -2.32
N SER A 48 -0.54 -18.37 -3.40
CA SER A 48 0.42 -19.34 -3.94
C SER A 48 1.76 -19.37 -3.19
N GLY A 49 2.08 -18.35 -2.39
CA GLY A 49 3.29 -18.31 -1.56
C GLY A 49 4.50 -17.72 -2.28
#